data_AF-A0A6G9YX94-F1
#
_entry.id   AF-A0A6G9YX94-F1
#
_cell.length_a   1.000
_cell.length_b   1.000
_cell.length_c   1.000
_cell.angle_alpha   90.00
_cell.angle_beta   90.00
_cell.angle_gamma   90.00
#
_symmetry.space_group_name_H-M   'P 1'
#
loop_
_entity.id
_entity.type
_entity.pdbx_description
1 polymer ?
#
loop_
_entity_poly.entity_id
_entity_poly.type
_entity_poly.pdbx_seq_one_letter_code
_entity_poly.pdbx_strand_id
1 'polypeptide(L)'
;MTVTRTWDLTDLELKVLWERRADTNLPPPFSFISRTPLLDDYEREKYETWQRLQPMLDEGLSEVIETLIRPEVYVIGYAWCDSDMKNPAKRIRVRAARSGARGYAVTQLPGETVYHSGGFTITEIGPHGLADAVVSALPPTGAGHRHNIPIMTNNAEELERLRGGVWTVLEEADLSPLLESERFLNAPATTTGIITVHQGHSKFGPRGILEQYMLWRDMPDDGRYVIVLDHAPVANGIGPTQLTALVGTSIEKMLERLETHWEYEA
;
A
#
# COMPACT_ATOMS: atom_id res chain seq x y z
N MET A 1 27.84 6.49 -6.30
CA MET A 1 26.45 6.68 -6.77
C MET A 1 25.99 5.33 -7.29
N THR A 2 25.25 4.58 -6.49
CA THR A 2 24.70 3.29 -6.92
C THR A 2 23.63 3.61 -7.97
N VAL A 3 23.80 3.12 -9.19
CA VAL A 3 22.79 3.27 -10.24
C VAL A 3 21.59 2.43 -9.81
N THR A 4 20.46 3.09 -9.59
CA THR A 4 19.21 2.43 -9.21
C THR A 4 18.60 1.77 -10.43
N ARG A 5 18.52 0.43 -10.47
CA ARG A 5 17.91 -0.29 -11.59
C ARG A 5 16.39 -0.10 -11.58
N THR A 6 15.82 0.13 -12.75
CA THR A 6 14.38 0.36 -12.95
C THR A 6 13.89 -0.47 -14.14
N TRP A 7 12.67 -0.99 -14.02
CA TRP A 7 11.97 -1.72 -15.08
C TRP A 7 10.60 -1.08 -15.27
N ASP A 8 10.27 -0.72 -16.51
CA ASP A 8 8.95 -0.26 -16.88
C ASP A 8 8.20 -1.39 -17.57
N LEU A 9 7.00 -1.67 -17.09
CA LEU A 9 6.11 -2.70 -17.61
C LEU A 9 4.79 -2.05 -18.01
N THR A 10 4.24 -2.51 -19.12
CA THR A 10 2.84 -2.27 -19.44
C THR A 10 1.94 -2.91 -18.38
N ASP A 11 0.67 -2.52 -18.40
CA ASP A 11 -0.30 -3.04 -17.45
C ASP A 11 -0.55 -4.55 -17.64
N LEU A 12 -0.61 -5.01 -18.89
CA LEU A 12 -0.75 -6.42 -19.22
C LEU A 12 0.50 -7.23 -18.86
N GLU A 13 1.70 -6.68 -19.03
CA GLU A 13 2.95 -7.39 -18.72
C GLU A 13 3.03 -7.78 -17.24
N LEU A 14 2.81 -6.84 -16.31
CA LEU A 14 2.82 -7.18 -14.89
C LEU A 14 1.68 -8.15 -14.54
N LYS A 15 0.49 -7.98 -15.15
CA LYS A 15 -0.65 -8.88 -14.95
C LYS A 15 -0.30 -10.31 -15.36
N VAL A 16 0.28 -10.51 -16.54
CA VAL A 16 0.69 -11.82 -17.06
C VAL A 16 1.81 -12.42 -16.21
N LEU A 17 2.83 -11.63 -15.83
CA LEU A 17 3.89 -12.09 -14.94
C LEU A 17 3.31 -12.64 -13.62
N TRP A 18 2.39 -11.90 -13.01
CA TRP A 18 1.80 -12.27 -11.74
C TRP A 18 0.94 -13.52 -11.85
N GLU A 19 0.07 -13.61 -12.87
CA GLU A 19 -0.73 -14.82 -13.12
C GLU A 19 0.15 -16.04 -13.34
N ARG A 20 1.21 -15.92 -14.14
CA ARG A 20 2.07 -17.06 -14.51
C ARG A 20 2.98 -17.52 -13.37
N ARG A 21 3.42 -16.62 -12.51
CA ARG A 21 4.40 -16.91 -11.45
C ARG A 21 3.79 -17.11 -10.07
N ALA A 22 2.67 -16.45 -9.78
CA ALA A 22 2.00 -16.52 -8.48
C ALA A 22 0.67 -17.27 -8.51
N ASP A 23 0.20 -17.69 -9.70
CA ASP A 23 -1.10 -18.36 -9.90
C ASP A 23 -2.28 -17.59 -9.27
N THR A 24 -2.22 -16.25 -9.36
CA THR A 24 -3.21 -15.36 -8.76
C THR A 24 -3.31 -14.03 -9.51
N ASN A 25 -4.31 -13.22 -9.14
CA ASN A 25 -4.47 -11.86 -9.64
C ASN A 25 -3.37 -10.94 -9.12
N LEU A 26 -3.28 -9.74 -9.71
CA LEU A 26 -2.40 -8.69 -9.21
C LEU A 26 -2.65 -8.47 -7.72
N PRO A 27 -1.58 -8.27 -6.93
CA PRO A 27 -1.72 -8.10 -5.50
C PRO A 27 -2.28 -6.71 -5.19
N PRO A 28 -2.94 -6.52 -4.04
CA PRO A 28 -3.29 -5.20 -3.58
C PRO A 28 -2.04 -4.30 -3.47
N PRO A 29 -2.15 -3.00 -3.79
CA PRO A 29 -3.37 -2.26 -4.15
C PRO A 29 -3.61 -2.16 -5.67
N PHE A 30 -2.90 -2.95 -6.46
CA PHE A 30 -2.88 -2.80 -7.91
C PHE A 30 -4.19 -3.23 -8.55
N SER A 31 -4.55 -2.56 -9.65
CA SER A 31 -5.74 -2.87 -10.42
C SER A 31 -5.40 -2.98 -11.90
N PHE A 32 -6.14 -3.84 -12.58
CA PHE A 32 -6.06 -4.02 -14.02
C PHE A 32 -7.46 -4.33 -14.56
N ILE A 33 -7.83 -3.65 -15.64
CA ILE A 33 -8.94 -4.03 -16.51
C ILE A 33 -8.37 -4.05 -17.92
N SER A 34 -8.64 -5.14 -18.64
CA SER A 34 -8.21 -5.30 -20.02
C SER A 34 -8.94 -4.32 -20.93
N ARG A 35 -8.22 -3.78 -21.92
CA ARG A 35 -8.80 -3.02 -23.03
C ARG A 35 -9.35 -3.93 -24.13
N THR A 36 -9.02 -5.23 -24.08
CA THR A 36 -9.40 -6.24 -25.05
C THR A 36 -10.72 -6.89 -24.63
N PRO A 37 -11.83 -6.66 -25.36
CA PRO A 37 -13.17 -7.05 -24.90
C PRO A 37 -13.49 -8.53 -25.12
N LEU A 38 -12.84 -9.19 -26.09
CA LEU A 38 -13.09 -10.59 -26.42
C LEU A 38 -12.09 -11.49 -25.70
N LEU A 39 -12.61 -12.58 -25.10
CA LEU A 39 -11.81 -13.50 -24.30
C LEU A 39 -10.68 -14.16 -25.12
N ASP A 40 -10.98 -14.63 -26.33
CA ASP A 40 -9.98 -15.30 -27.18
C ASP A 40 -8.86 -14.35 -27.60
N ASP A 41 -9.19 -13.08 -27.89
CA ASP A 41 -8.21 -12.05 -28.19
C ASP A 41 -7.33 -11.77 -26.97
N TYR A 42 -7.95 -11.66 -25.79
CA TYR A 42 -7.23 -11.40 -24.54
C TYR A 42 -6.29 -12.54 -24.16
N GLU A 43 -6.70 -13.80 -24.31
CA GLU A 43 -5.83 -14.95 -24.03
C GLU A 43 -4.67 -15.07 -25.03
N ARG A 44 -4.91 -14.74 -26.32
CA ARG A 44 -3.83 -14.61 -27.30
C ARG A 44 -2.85 -13.49 -26.92
N GLU A 45 -3.36 -12.33 -26.54
CA GLU A 45 -2.53 -11.18 -26.13
C GLU A 45 -1.67 -11.50 -24.91
N LYS A 46 -2.23 -12.25 -23.93
CA LYS A 46 -1.48 -12.76 -22.78
C LYS A 46 -0.37 -13.73 -23.18
N TYR A 47 -0.64 -14.62 -24.13
CA TYR A 47 0.36 -15.57 -24.62
C TYR A 47 1.52 -14.85 -25.32
N GLU A 48 1.22 -13.92 -26.22
CA GLU A 48 2.23 -13.12 -26.94
C GLU A 48 3.03 -12.25 -25.97
N THR A 49 2.37 -11.67 -24.96
CA THR A 49 3.03 -10.89 -23.91
C THR A 49 3.96 -11.75 -23.07
N TRP A 50 3.57 -12.96 -22.71
CA TRP A 50 4.45 -13.90 -22.00
C TRP A 50 5.72 -14.24 -22.80
N GLN A 51 5.61 -14.42 -24.12
CA GLN A 51 6.76 -14.66 -24.99
C GLN A 51 7.71 -13.45 -25.01
N ARG A 52 7.18 -12.22 -25.09
CA ARG A 52 7.98 -10.99 -25.06
C ARG A 52 8.70 -10.76 -23.73
N LEU A 53 8.15 -11.27 -22.63
CA LEU A 53 8.74 -11.14 -21.30
C LEU A 53 9.91 -12.10 -21.03
N GLN A 54 10.10 -13.16 -21.82
CA GLN A 54 11.16 -14.15 -21.57
C GLN A 54 12.57 -13.52 -21.49
N PRO A 55 12.99 -12.65 -22.43
CA PRO A 55 14.33 -12.06 -22.35
C PRO A 55 14.53 -11.21 -21.10
N MET A 56 13.52 -10.43 -20.68
CA MET A 56 13.62 -9.61 -19.46
C MET A 56 13.75 -10.47 -18.20
N LEU A 57 13.07 -11.63 -18.16
CA LEU A 57 13.19 -12.59 -17.07
C LEU A 57 14.62 -13.14 -16.98
N ASP A 58 15.21 -13.50 -18.11
CA ASP A 58 16.59 -14.00 -18.21
C ASP A 58 17.61 -12.93 -17.81
N GLU A 59 17.31 -11.65 -18.05
CA GLU A 59 18.15 -10.50 -17.68
C GLU A 59 18.00 -10.05 -16.21
N GLY A 60 17.31 -10.83 -15.38
CA GLY A 60 17.24 -10.66 -13.93
C GLY A 60 15.90 -10.17 -13.39
N LEU A 61 14.88 -9.94 -14.23
CA LEU A 61 13.52 -9.65 -13.73
C LEU A 61 12.92 -10.83 -12.95
N SER A 62 13.36 -12.07 -13.21
CA SER A 62 12.85 -13.26 -12.50
C SER A 62 13.02 -13.13 -10.98
N GLU A 63 14.21 -12.75 -10.50
CA GLU A 63 14.50 -12.60 -9.07
C GLU A 63 13.71 -11.45 -8.42
N VAL A 64 13.50 -10.37 -9.18
CA VAL A 64 12.71 -9.22 -8.75
C VAL A 64 11.26 -9.66 -8.50
N ILE A 65 10.67 -10.36 -9.46
CA ILE A 65 9.29 -10.85 -9.37
C ILE A 65 9.16 -11.89 -8.24
N GLU A 66 10.13 -12.80 -8.08
CA GLU A 66 10.13 -13.76 -6.97
C GLU A 66 10.13 -13.07 -5.60
N THR A 67 10.96 -12.04 -5.43
CA THR A 67 11.01 -11.22 -4.20
C THR A 67 9.67 -10.53 -3.93
N LEU A 68 9.01 -10.04 -4.98
CA LEU A 68 7.73 -9.34 -4.86
C LEU A 68 6.55 -10.28 -4.56
N ILE A 69 6.60 -11.54 -5.03
CA ILE A 69 5.57 -12.57 -4.78
C ILE A 69 5.71 -13.18 -3.39
N ARG A 70 6.94 -13.49 -2.95
CA ARG A 70 7.23 -14.08 -1.64
C ARG A 70 8.17 -13.19 -0.82
N PRO A 71 7.72 -12.00 -0.42
CA PRO A 71 8.53 -11.15 0.44
C PRO A 71 8.54 -11.66 1.88
N GLU A 72 9.57 -11.27 2.65
CA GLU A 72 9.58 -11.39 4.11
C GLU A 72 8.69 -10.31 4.73
N VAL A 73 8.77 -9.09 4.18
CA VAL A 73 7.97 -7.93 4.60
C VAL A 73 7.63 -7.10 3.37
N TYR A 74 6.42 -6.57 3.35
CA TYR A 74 6.00 -5.60 2.33
C TYR A 74 5.15 -4.49 2.92
N VAL A 75 5.20 -3.33 2.26
CA VAL A 75 4.46 -2.13 2.60
C VAL A 75 3.60 -1.75 1.41
N ILE A 76 2.33 -1.50 1.67
CA ILE A 76 1.37 -0.98 0.70
C ILE A 76 1.10 0.49 1.05
N GLY A 77 1.16 1.36 0.05
CA GLY A 77 0.59 2.70 0.10
C GLY A 77 -0.55 2.81 -0.91
N TYR A 78 -1.75 3.12 -0.42
CA TYR A 78 -2.93 3.31 -1.27
C TYR A 78 -3.67 4.58 -0.89
N ALA A 79 -3.96 5.46 -1.85
CA ALA A 79 -4.57 6.76 -1.58
C ALA A 79 -5.58 7.21 -2.63
N TRP A 80 -6.41 8.17 -2.24
CA TRP A 80 -7.42 8.83 -3.06
C TRP A 80 -7.71 10.25 -2.58
N CYS A 81 -8.39 11.03 -3.41
CA CYS A 81 -8.93 12.33 -3.03
C CYS A 81 -10.41 12.19 -2.64
N ASP A 82 -10.79 12.64 -1.44
CA ASP A 82 -12.16 12.45 -0.91
C ASP A 82 -13.20 13.18 -1.77
N SER A 83 -12.84 14.37 -2.30
CA SER A 83 -13.72 15.19 -3.13
C SER A 83 -13.74 14.76 -4.61
N ASP A 84 -12.87 13.85 -5.03
CA ASP A 84 -12.68 13.48 -6.44
C ASP A 84 -12.30 11.99 -6.58
N MET A 85 -13.15 11.12 -6.02
CA MET A 85 -12.87 9.68 -5.93
C MET A 85 -12.77 8.97 -7.29
N LYS A 86 -13.32 9.54 -8.37
CA LYS A 86 -13.32 8.91 -9.69
C LYS A 86 -12.13 9.31 -10.56
N ASN A 87 -11.26 10.19 -10.08
CA ASN A 87 -10.11 10.66 -10.83
C ASN A 87 -8.92 9.69 -10.67
N PRO A 88 -8.50 9.00 -11.74
CA PRO A 88 -7.37 8.07 -11.68
C PRO A 88 -6.03 8.76 -11.36
N ALA A 89 -5.85 10.02 -11.77
CA ALA A 89 -4.61 10.77 -11.52
C ALA A 89 -4.43 11.14 -10.03
N LYS A 90 -5.51 11.09 -9.24
CA LYS A 90 -5.49 11.30 -7.79
C LYS A 90 -5.47 9.99 -7.00
N ARG A 91 -5.14 8.87 -7.66
CA ARG A 91 -4.91 7.58 -7.00
C ARG A 91 -3.41 7.36 -6.82
N ILE A 92 -3.03 6.93 -5.63
CA ILE A 92 -1.67 6.47 -5.34
C ILE A 92 -1.75 4.98 -5.08
N ARG A 93 -0.91 4.21 -5.75
CA ARG A 93 -0.82 2.76 -5.62
C ARG A 93 0.65 2.38 -5.69
N VAL A 94 1.21 2.13 -4.52
CA VAL A 94 2.61 1.72 -4.37
C VAL A 94 2.68 0.49 -3.49
N ARG A 95 3.56 -0.45 -3.84
CA ARG A 95 3.88 -1.62 -3.03
C ARG A 95 5.40 -1.76 -3.00
N ALA A 96 5.99 -1.70 -1.81
CA ALA A 96 7.42 -1.94 -1.61
C ALA A 96 7.61 -3.25 -0.84
N ALA A 97 8.55 -4.09 -1.23
CA ALA A 97 8.75 -5.40 -0.61
C ALA A 97 10.22 -5.76 -0.55
N ARG A 98 10.59 -6.59 0.44
CA ARG A 98 11.95 -7.11 0.61
C ARG A 98 11.99 -8.59 0.94
N SER A 99 13.11 -9.20 0.60
CA SER A 99 13.54 -10.52 1.09
C SER A 99 15.07 -10.52 1.18
N GLY A 100 15.60 -10.79 2.37
CA GLY A 100 17.02 -10.69 2.68
C GLY A 100 17.59 -9.31 2.34
N ALA A 101 18.64 -9.29 1.51
CA ALA A 101 19.31 -8.06 1.09
C ALA A 101 18.65 -7.37 -0.12
N ARG A 102 17.56 -7.92 -0.68
CA ARG A 102 16.88 -7.38 -1.87
C ARG A 102 15.65 -6.59 -1.45
N GLY A 103 15.41 -5.46 -2.11
CA GLY A 103 14.20 -4.68 -1.93
C GLY A 103 13.80 -3.94 -3.19
N TYR A 104 12.50 -3.93 -3.48
CA TYR A 104 11.93 -3.34 -4.68
C TYR A 104 10.65 -2.58 -4.34
N ALA A 105 10.38 -1.48 -5.06
CA ALA A 105 9.10 -0.78 -5.07
C ALA A 105 8.44 -0.91 -6.43
N VAL A 106 7.13 -1.13 -6.44
CA VAL A 106 6.29 -1.14 -7.62
C VAL A 106 5.29 -0.01 -7.48
N THR A 107 5.22 0.87 -8.48
CA THR A 107 4.25 1.97 -8.55
C THR A 107 3.36 1.77 -9.77
N GLN A 108 2.05 1.88 -9.60
CA GLN A 108 1.10 1.84 -10.70
C GLN A 108 0.86 3.25 -11.25
N LEU A 109 0.96 3.41 -12.56
CA LEU A 109 0.65 4.65 -13.25
C LEU A 109 -0.87 4.81 -13.43
N PRO A 110 -1.40 6.05 -13.37
CA PRO A 110 -2.82 6.31 -13.62
C PRO A 110 -3.26 5.80 -15.00
N GLY A 111 -4.39 5.08 -15.04
CA GLY A 111 -5.07 4.71 -16.29
C GLY A 111 -6.19 5.68 -16.67
N GLU A 112 -7.01 5.29 -17.64
CA GLU A 112 -8.16 6.05 -18.15
C GLU A 112 -9.31 6.12 -17.13
N THR A 113 -9.42 5.09 -16.28
CA THR A 113 -10.33 5.07 -15.13
C THR A 113 -9.59 4.59 -13.90
N VAL A 114 -10.19 4.73 -12.71
CA VAL A 114 -9.60 4.24 -11.45
C VAL A 114 -9.32 2.73 -11.45
N TYR A 115 -9.89 1.95 -12.37
CA TYR A 115 -9.67 0.52 -12.47
C TYR A 115 -8.63 0.12 -13.52
N HIS A 116 -8.40 0.98 -14.52
CA HIS A 116 -7.35 0.76 -15.52
C HIS A 116 -5.99 1.16 -14.95
N SER A 117 -4.94 0.52 -15.45
CA SER A 117 -3.56 0.87 -15.17
C SER A 117 -2.93 1.51 -16.42
N GLY A 118 -2.12 2.53 -16.21
CA GLY A 118 -1.26 3.10 -17.24
C GLY A 118 0.07 2.35 -17.40
N GLY A 119 0.28 1.27 -16.65
CA GLY A 119 1.54 0.54 -16.54
C GLY A 119 2.10 0.55 -15.12
N PHE A 120 3.28 -0.03 -14.96
CA PHE A 120 3.95 -0.19 -13.68
C PHE A 120 5.43 0.10 -13.81
N THR A 121 5.97 0.81 -12.82
CA THR A 121 7.42 1.00 -12.70
C THR A 121 7.90 0.23 -11.48
N ILE A 122 8.89 -0.64 -11.67
CA ILE A 122 9.60 -1.36 -10.62
C ILE A 122 10.96 -0.70 -10.42
N THR A 123 11.29 -0.34 -9.19
CA THR A 123 12.56 0.29 -8.83
C THR A 123 13.25 -0.51 -7.73
N GLU A 124 14.54 -0.77 -7.90
CA GLU A 124 15.37 -1.33 -6.84
C GLU A 124 15.61 -0.29 -5.74
N ILE A 125 15.35 -0.64 -4.48
CA ILE A 125 15.43 0.30 -3.34
C ILE A 125 16.33 -0.22 -2.21
N GLY A 126 16.86 -1.43 -2.36
CA GLY A 126 17.61 -2.12 -1.32
C GLY A 126 16.75 -2.51 -0.10
N PRO A 127 17.34 -3.16 0.90
CA PRO A 127 16.59 -3.80 2.00
C PRO A 127 16.04 -2.81 3.03
N HIS A 128 16.47 -1.54 2.99
CA HIS A 128 16.07 -0.48 3.91
C HIS A 128 15.19 0.61 3.26
N GLY A 129 15.02 0.59 1.93
CA GLY A 129 14.32 1.66 1.21
C GLY A 129 12.80 1.59 1.22
N LEU A 130 12.17 0.60 1.87
CA LEU A 130 10.73 0.35 1.78
C LEU A 130 9.90 1.53 2.29
N ALA A 131 10.25 2.07 3.46
CA ALA A 131 9.55 3.20 4.06
C ALA A 131 9.70 4.46 3.20
N ASP A 132 10.93 4.76 2.76
CA ASP A 132 11.22 5.91 1.89
C ASP A 132 10.46 5.83 0.57
N ALA A 133 10.44 4.67 -0.08
CA ALA A 133 9.79 4.48 -1.36
C ALA A 133 8.28 4.70 -1.28
N VAL A 134 7.63 4.19 -0.23
CA VAL A 134 6.19 4.40 -0.02
C VAL A 134 5.91 5.85 0.35
N VAL A 135 6.60 6.42 1.34
CA VAL A 135 6.34 7.80 1.81
C VAL A 135 6.64 8.84 0.73
N SER A 136 7.67 8.64 -0.10
CA SER A 136 8.00 9.54 -1.20
C SER A 136 6.97 9.53 -2.34
N ALA A 137 6.12 8.50 -2.43
CA ALA A 137 5.03 8.46 -3.39
C ALA A 137 3.81 9.31 -2.94
N LEU A 138 3.76 9.74 -1.68
CA LEU A 138 2.69 10.59 -1.16
C LEU A 138 2.90 12.05 -1.59
N PRO A 139 1.83 12.88 -1.61
CA PRO A 139 1.98 14.31 -1.85
C PRO A 139 2.93 14.96 -0.83
N PRO A 140 3.71 15.99 -1.22
CA PRO A 140 4.61 16.68 -0.32
C PRO A 140 3.83 17.60 0.64
N THR A 141 3.26 17.00 1.68
CA THR A 141 2.44 17.67 2.71
C THR A 141 3.21 17.71 4.03
N GLY A 142 3.28 18.88 4.65
CA GLY A 142 3.86 19.05 5.99
C GLY A 142 2.99 18.45 7.10
N ALA A 143 3.46 18.49 8.35
CA ALA A 143 2.66 18.03 9.49
C ALA A 143 1.45 18.94 9.72
N GLY A 144 0.32 18.35 10.11
CA GLY A 144 -0.82 19.12 10.62
C GLY A 144 -0.50 19.81 11.96
N HIS A 145 -1.18 20.92 12.24
CA HIS A 145 -0.85 21.84 13.33
C HIS A 145 -1.87 21.81 14.48
N ARG A 146 -3.06 21.22 14.28
CA ARG A 146 -4.01 20.98 15.39
C ARG A 146 -3.42 20.03 16.41
N HIS A 147 -3.95 20.12 17.63
CA HIS A 147 -3.66 19.17 18.70
C HIS A 147 -4.05 17.73 18.31
N ASN A 148 -3.55 16.76 19.07
CA ASN A 148 -3.85 15.35 18.85
C ASN A 148 -5.35 15.10 19.05
N ILE A 149 -6.01 14.49 18.06
CA ILE A 149 -7.45 14.23 18.08
C ILE A 149 -7.67 12.75 18.37
N PRO A 150 -8.18 12.37 19.55
CA PRO A 150 -8.57 10.99 19.82
C PRO A 150 -9.60 10.51 18.79
N ILE A 151 -9.38 9.32 18.23
CA ILE A 151 -10.31 8.69 17.32
C ILE A 151 -11.20 7.75 18.11
N MET A 152 -12.45 8.13 18.28
CA MET A 152 -13.44 7.34 18.99
C MET A 152 -14.18 6.47 17.97
N THR A 153 -13.94 5.16 18.01
CA THR A 153 -14.73 4.15 17.27
C THR A 153 -15.37 3.25 18.31
N ASN A 154 -16.70 3.17 18.33
CA ASN A 154 -17.45 2.49 19.38
C ASN A 154 -17.72 1.00 19.08
N ASN A 155 -17.06 0.38 18.09
CA ASN A 155 -17.28 -1.04 17.81
C ASN A 155 -16.09 -1.78 17.17
N ALA A 156 -15.85 -3.04 17.55
CA ALA A 156 -14.85 -3.89 16.91
C ALA A 156 -15.15 -4.13 15.41
N GLU A 157 -16.44 -4.13 15.03
CA GLU A 157 -16.88 -4.16 13.63
C GLU A 157 -16.59 -2.85 12.86
N GLU A 158 -16.36 -1.72 13.55
CA GLU A 158 -16.05 -0.44 12.93
C GLU A 158 -14.57 -0.34 12.54
N LEU A 159 -13.67 -0.99 13.28
CA LEU A 159 -12.26 -1.14 12.89
C LEU A 159 -12.11 -2.00 11.62
N GLU A 160 -13.00 -2.99 11.46
CA GLU A 160 -13.08 -3.83 10.26
C GLU A 160 -13.71 -3.07 9.07
N ARG A 161 -14.62 -2.13 9.34
CA ARG A 161 -15.15 -1.16 8.34
C ARG A 161 -14.18 -0.03 7.99
N LEU A 162 -13.24 0.34 8.86
CA LEU A 162 -12.13 1.24 8.49
C LEU A 162 -11.20 0.59 7.44
N ARG A 163 -11.22 -0.74 7.33
CA ARG A 163 -10.58 -1.50 6.23
C ARG A 163 -11.41 -1.52 4.93
N GLY A 164 -12.67 -1.05 4.95
CA GLY A 164 -13.58 -0.98 3.78
C GLY A 164 -14.80 -0.09 4.05
N GLY A 165 -14.77 1.16 3.56
CA GLY A 165 -15.52 2.30 4.10
C GLY A 165 -17.07 2.30 4.12
N VAL A 166 -17.55 3.34 4.84
CA VAL A 166 -18.92 3.89 5.09
C VAL A 166 -19.52 3.59 6.49
N TRP A 167 -20.08 4.65 7.12
CA TRP A 167 -20.41 4.88 8.54
C TRP A 167 -21.92 4.85 8.86
N THR A 168 -22.34 4.52 10.11
CA THR A 168 -23.65 4.94 10.73
C THR A 168 -23.61 4.89 12.28
N VAL A 169 -24.59 5.53 12.95
CA VAL A 169 -24.55 6.36 14.20
C VAL A 169 -24.93 5.70 15.57
N LEU A 170 -24.19 6.16 16.61
CA LEU A 170 -24.25 6.37 18.09
C LEU A 170 -25.40 6.04 19.08
N GLU A 171 -24.98 6.00 20.38
CA GLU A 171 -25.68 6.54 21.59
C GLU A 171 -24.70 7.18 22.64
N GLU A 172 -25.22 8.04 23.54
CA GLU A 172 -24.58 9.16 24.27
C GLU A 172 -23.86 8.85 25.61
N ALA A 173 -22.59 9.28 25.77
CA ALA A 173 -22.00 9.81 27.04
C ALA A 173 -20.51 10.22 26.90
N ASP A 174 -20.12 11.00 25.88
CA ASP A 174 -18.91 11.87 25.88
C ASP A 174 -18.85 12.67 24.56
N LEU A 175 -19.79 13.61 24.41
CA LEU A 175 -20.09 14.22 23.10
C LEU A 175 -18.98 15.14 22.55
N SER A 176 -18.08 15.69 23.37
CA SER A 176 -17.08 16.67 22.86
C SER A 176 -15.93 16.01 22.08
N PRO A 177 -15.18 15.02 22.62
CA PRO A 177 -14.13 14.35 21.85
C PRO A 177 -14.68 13.52 20.69
N LEU A 178 -15.88 12.95 20.88
CA LEU A 178 -16.59 12.22 19.83
C LEU A 178 -16.98 13.13 18.66
N LEU A 179 -17.58 14.30 18.93
CA LEU A 179 -17.95 15.26 17.89
C LEU A 179 -16.70 15.80 17.16
N GLU A 180 -15.59 15.98 17.87
CA GLU A 180 -14.32 16.37 17.25
C GLU A 180 -13.76 15.27 16.34
N SER A 181 -13.78 14.03 16.80
CA SER A 181 -13.40 12.85 16.01
C SER A 181 -14.24 12.73 14.73
N GLU A 182 -15.57 12.83 14.86
CA GLU A 182 -16.50 12.79 13.73
C GLU A 182 -16.26 13.96 12.77
N ARG A 183 -16.08 15.18 13.29
CA ARG A 183 -15.78 16.35 12.45
C ARG A 183 -14.49 16.17 11.68
N PHE A 184 -13.44 15.62 12.31
CA PHE A 184 -12.17 15.37 11.66
C PHE A 184 -12.29 14.33 10.55
N LEU A 185 -12.98 13.21 10.81
CA LEU A 185 -13.10 12.10 9.86
C LEU A 185 -14.06 12.40 8.71
N ASN A 186 -15.08 13.22 8.93
CA ASN A 186 -16.03 13.66 7.89
C ASN A 186 -15.53 14.86 7.09
N ALA A 187 -14.54 15.61 7.58
CA ALA A 187 -13.97 16.73 6.84
C ALA A 187 -13.22 16.21 5.60
N PRO A 188 -13.56 16.67 4.38
CA PRO A 188 -12.98 16.15 3.15
C PRO A 188 -11.48 16.46 3.10
N ALA A 189 -10.66 15.42 3.01
CA ALA A 189 -9.21 15.56 2.85
C ALA A 189 -8.84 15.76 1.38
N THR A 190 -7.74 16.48 1.13
CA THR A 190 -7.17 16.61 -0.22
C THR A 190 -6.58 15.27 -0.68
N THR A 191 -6.08 14.47 0.26
CA THR A 191 -5.67 13.08 0.06
C THR A 191 -5.93 12.28 1.33
N THR A 192 -6.61 11.14 1.20
CA THR A 192 -6.76 10.13 2.24
C THR A 192 -6.13 8.84 1.74
N GLY A 193 -5.43 8.11 2.59
CA GLY A 193 -4.89 6.82 2.21
C GLY A 193 -4.55 5.91 3.39
N ILE A 194 -4.17 4.68 3.08
CA ILE A 194 -3.82 3.65 4.05
C ILE A 194 -2.42 3.13 3.74
N ILE A 195 -1.51 3.25 4.71
CA ILE A 195 -0.22 2.55 4.70
C ILE A 195 -0.42 1.28 5.49
N THR A 196 -0.13 0.14 4.88
CA THR A 196 -0.16 -1.14 5.58
C THR A 196 1.19 -1.80 5.50
N VAL A 197 1.76 -2.16 6.65
CA VAL A 197 2.99 -2.97 6.75
C VAL A 197 2.57 -4.39 7.08
N HIS A 198 2.97 -5.35 6.25
CA HIS A 198 2.63 -6.76 6.38
C HIS A 198 3.88 -7.60 6.56
N GLN A 199 3.79 -8.56 7.48
CA GLN A 199 4.65 -9.74 7.46
C GLN A 199 4.25 -10.63 6.27
N GLY A 200 5.23 -11.11 5.51
CA GLY A 200 4.97 -11.85 4.28
C GLY A 200 4.55 -13.31 4.48
N HIS A 201 5.07 -13.96 5.51
CA HIS A 201 4.70 -15.33 5.88
C HIS A 201 4.76 -15.56 7.39
N SER A 202 4.05 -16.59 7.85
CA SER A 202 4.12 -17.09 9.22
C SER A 202 3.93 -18.60 9.24
N LYS A 203 4.68 -19.31 10.07
CA LYS A 203 4.55 -20.76 10.34
C LYS A 203 3.18 -21.15 10.89
N PHE A 204 2.45 -20.20 11.47
CA PHE A 204 1.07 -20.40 11.93
C PHE A 204 0.03 -20.19 10.82
N GLY A 205 0.49 -20.08 9.56
CA GLY A 205 -0.35 -19.79 8.42
C GLY A 205 -0.86 -18.34 8.40
N PRO A 206 -1.87 -18.05 7.56
CA PRO A 206 -2.35 -16.68 7.34
C PRO A 206 -2.79 -15.93 8.61
N ARG A 207 -3.30 -16.63 9.63
CA ARG A 207 -3.73 -16.02 10.90
C ARG A 207 -2.55 -15.57 11.79
N GLY A 208 -1.35 -16.05 11.52
CA GLY A 208 -0.14 -15.68 12.25
C GLY A 208 0.57 -14.46 11.69
N ILE A 209 0.13 -13.97 10.52
CA ILE A 209 0.70 -12.79 9.86
C ILE A 209 0.39 -11.54 10.68
N LEU A 210 1.43 -10.78 11.00
CA LEU A 210 1.26 -9.44 11.56
C LEU A 210 1.02 -8.41 10.48
N GLU A 211 0.19 -7.44 10.84
CA GLU A 211 -0.14 -6.30 10.01
C GLU A 211 -0.23 -5.05 10.89
N GLN A 212 0.32 -3.93 10.41
CA GLN A 212 0.13 -2.61 11.01
C GLN A 212 -0.55 -1.71 9.99
N TYR A 213 -1.72 -1.19 10.35
CA TYR A 213 -2.49 -0.26 9.53
C TYR A 213 -2.31 1.16 10.03
N MET A 214 -2.11 2.08 9.08
CA MET A 214 -2.00 3.51 9.32
C MET A 214 -2.89 4.23 8.31
N LEU A 215 -3.98 4.83 8.78
CA LEU A 215 -4.77 5.75 7.97
C LEU A 215 -4.07 7.10 7.99
N TRP A 216 -3.86 7.73 6.85
CA TRP A 216 -3.40 9.11 6.78
C TRP A 216 -4.41 9.99 6.06
N ARG A 217 -4.46 11.26 6.47
CA ARG A 217 -5.32 12.29 5.88
C ARG A 217 -4.54 13.59 5.75
N ASP A 218 -4.52 14.14 4.55
CA ASP A 218 -3.98 15.48 4.26
C ASP A 218 -5.14 16.47 4.31
N MET A 219 -5.21 17.24 5.41
CA MET A 219 -6.29 18.18 5.66
C MET A 219 -6.03 19.48 4.91
N PRO A 220 -7.04 20.05 4.21
CA PRO A 220 -6.88 21.32 3.51
C PRO A 220 -6.49 22.42 4.51
N ASP A 221 -5.55 23.26 4.08
CA ASP A 221 -5.05 24.43 4.84
C ASP A 221 -4.42 24.14 6.21
N ASP A 222 -4.02 22.90 6.48
CA ASP A 222 -3.45 22.50 7.78
C ASP A 222 -2.22 21.59 7.64
N GLY A 223 -2.40 20.38 7.11
CA GLY A 223 -1.31 19.43 6.91
C GLY A 223 -1.73 17.96 7.07
N ARG A 224 -0.74 17.08 7.11
CA ARG A 224 -0.90 15.64 7.20
C ARG A 224 -1.09 15.17 8.63
N TYR A 225 -2.05 14.28 8.80
CA TYR A 225 -2.29 13.51 10.02
C TYR A 225 -2.14 12.02 9.73
N VAL A 226 -1.61 11.28 10.69
CA VAL A 226 -1.65 9.81 10.69
C VAL A 226 -2.42 9.31 11.90
N ILE A 227 -3.17 8.25 11.67
CA ILE A 227 -3.91 7.47 12.67
C ILE A 227 -3.38 6.05 12.57
N VAL A 228 -2.62 5.63 13.58
CA VAL A 228 -2.25 4.22 13.73
C VAL A 228 -3.51 3.49 14.22
N LEU A 229 -3.96 2.49 13.47
CA LEU A 229 -5.17 1.74 13.80
C LEU A 229 -4.83 0.63 14.80
N ASP A 230 -4.76 1.02 16.08
CA ASP A 230 -4.59 0.12 17.22
C ASP A 230 -5.81 0.18 18.17
N HIS A 231 -5.62 -0.10 19.46
CA HIS A 231 -6.68 -0.15 20.46
C HIS A 231 -7.17 1.23 20.93
N ALA A 232 -6.40 2.29 20.69
CA ALA A 232 -6.75 3.66 21.09
C ALA A 232 -6.24 4.65 20.03
N PRO A 233 -6.83 4.63 18.82
CA PRO A 233 -6.30 5.40 17.69
C PRO A 233 -6.36 6.90 17.97
N VAL A 234 -5.32 7.63 17.55
CA VAL A 234 -5.22 9.08 17.67
C VAL A 234 -4.72 9.65 16.35
N ALA A 235 -5.38 10.70 15.85
CA ALA A 235 -4.86 11.47 14.73
C ALA A 235 -3.77 12.43 15.23
N ASN A 236 -2.55 12.21 14.75
CA ASN A 236 -1.38 13.00 15.09
C ASN A 236 -0.89 13.73 13.84
N GLY A 237 -0.62 15.03 13.94
CA GLY A 237 0.05 15.78 12.88
C GLY A 237 1.44 15.18 12.62
N ILE A 238 1.75 14.83 11.38
CA ILE A 238 3.00 14.12 11.05
C ILE A 238 3.61 14.62 9.74
N GLY A 239 4.90 14.92 9.77
CA GLY A 239 5.66 15.27 8.58
C GLY A 239 6.23 14.04 7.85
N PRO A 240 6.78 14.20 6.64
CA PRO A 240 7.34 13.10 5.86
C PRO A 240 8.41 12.30 6.60
N THR A 241 9.37 12.98 7.24
CA THR A 241 10.47 12.32 7.98
C THR A 241 9.95 11.49 9.15
N GLN A 242 9.01 12.03 9.94
CA GLN A 242 8.41 11.30 11.06
C GLN A 242 7.56 10.11 10.56
N LEU A 243 6.85 10.28 9.44
CA LEU A 243 6.07 9.20 8.84
C LEU A 243 6.96 8.07 8.32
N THR A 244 8.07 8.39 7.64
CA THR A 244 9.08 7.42 7.24
C THR A 244 9.59 6.63 8.44
N ALA A 245 9.94 7.32 9.53
CA ALA A 245 10.41 6.65 10.75
C ALA A 245 9.34 5.72 11.35
N LEU A 246 8.08 6.16 11.40
CA LEU A 246 6.96 5.35 11.91
C LEU A 246 6.75 4.05 11.08
N VAL A 247 6.82 4.17 9.75
CA VAL A 247 6.75 3.01 8.85
C VAL A 247 7.98 2.12 9.04
N GLY A 248 9.18 2.71 9.15
CA GLY A 248 10.43 2.01 9.42
C GLY A 248 10.39 1.17 10.70
N THR A 249 9.97 1.75 11.82
CA THR A 249 9.78 1.02 13.08
C THR A 249 8.76 -0.11 12.95
N SER A 250 7.72 0.07 12.14
CA SER A 250 6.75 -1.00 11.90
C SER A 250 7.33 -2.15 11.07
N ILE A 251 8.18 -1.85 10.08
CA ILE A 251 8.93 -2.85 9.31
C ILE A 251 9.87 -3.63 10.23
N GLU A 252 10.65 -2.95 11.06
CA GLU A 252 11.59 -3.57 12.01
C GLU A 252 10.89 -4.56 12.94
N LYS A 253 9.73 -4.19 13.49
CA LYS A 253 8.90 -5.10 14.31
C LYS A 253 8.49 -6.38 13.58
N MET A 254 8.16 -6.30 12.28
CA MET A 254 7.81 -7.50 11.50
C MET A 254 9.03 -8.41 11.29
N LEU A 255 10.21 -7.82 11.09
CA LEU A 255 11.46 -8.54 10.88
C LEU A 255 11.97 -9.20 12.15
N GLU A 256 11.97 -8.48 13.27
CA GLU A 256 12.34 -9.02 14.58
C GLU A 256 11.47 -10.24 14.92
N ARG A 257 10.18 -10.20 14.58
CA ARG A 257 9.29 -11.34 14.78
C ARG A 257 9.68 -12.54 13.93
N LEU A 258 10.02 -12.35 12.65
CA LEU A 258 10.48 -13.41 11.75
C LEU A 258 11.77 -14.07 12.30
N GLU A 259 12.72 -13.26 12.75
CA GLU A 259 14.00 -13.75 13.29
C GLU A 259 13.82 -14.48 14.63
N THR A 260 13.05 -13.90 15.57
CA THR A 260 12.93 -14.42 16.95
C THR A 260 12.11 -15.71 17.02
N HIS A 261 11.18 -15.93 16.09
CA HIS A 261 10.31 -17.10 16.10
C HIS A 261 10.84 -18.27 15.25
N TRP A 262 12.10 -18.22 14.81
CA TRP A 262 12.73 -19.23 13.95
C TRP A 262 11.86 -19.52 12.72
N GLU A 263 11.38 -18.48 12.06
CA GLU A 263 10.56 -18.56 10.83
C GLU A 263 11.44 -18.87 9.59
N TYR A 264 12.60 -19.50 9.75
CA TYR A 264 13.41 -20.03 8.65
C TYR A 264 12.73 -21.29 8.10
N GLU A 265 12.53 -21.30 6.77
CA GLU A 265 11.73 -22.28 6.03
C GLU A 265 12.01 -23.74 6.37
N ALA A 266 10.94 -24.53 6.31
CA ALA A 266 10.96 -25.94 5.91
C ALA A 266 10.56 -26.04 4.43
#